data_AF-A0A970EV77-F1
#
_entry.id   AF-A0A970EV77-F1
#
_cell.length_a   1.000
_cell.length_b   1.000
_cell.length_c   1.000
_cell.angle_alpha   90.00
_cell.angle_beta   90.00
_cell.angle_gamma   90.00
#
_symmetry.space_group_name_H-M   'P 1'
#
loop_
_entity.id
_entity.type
_entity.pdbx_description
1 polymer ?
#
loop_
_entity_poly.entity_id
_entity_poly.type
_entity_poly.pdbx_seq_one_letter_code
_entity_poly.pdbx_strand_id
1 'polypeptide(L)'
;KDIYSDDFWYLEIFSETASKYNAIQFLRQKYGFEKLVCFGDNLNDLPMFAGCDECYAVANAKPELKERATAVIGSNDEDGVARFIEENLLI
;
A
#
# COMPACT_ATOMS: atom_id res chain seq x y z
N LYS A 1 -10.98 -7.50 -18.20
CA LYS A 1 -9.90 -8.48 -18.00
C LYS A 1 -9.17 -8.05 -16.75
N ASP A 2 -8.82 -9.01 -15.92
CA ASP A 2 -8.03 -8.73 -14.75
C ASP A 2 -6.62 -8.26 -15.12
N ILE A 3 -5.98 -7.52 -14.21
CA ILE A 3 -4.66 -6.93 -14.43
C ILE A 3 -3.52 -7.95 -14.32
N TYR A 4 -3.78 -9.14 -13.76
CA TYR A 4 -2.80 -10.22 -13.60
C TYR A 4 -3.04 -11.36 -14.58
N SER A 5 -4.23 -11.49 -15.16
CA SER A 5 -4.50 -12.51 -16.18
C SER A 5 -5.48 -12.05 -17.25
N ASP A 6 -4.96 -11.97 -18.49
CA ASP A 6 -5.72 -11.53 -19.66
C ASP A 6 -6.85 -12.48 -20.05
N ASP A 7 -6.83 -13.74 -19.61
CA ASP A 7 -7.86 -14.73 -19.97
C ASP A 7 -9.04 -14.74 -19.00
N PHE A 8 -8.93 -14.01 -17.88
CA PHE A 8 -9.93 -14.03 -16.82
C PHE A 8 -10.55 -12.66 -16.53
N TRP A 9 -11.78 -12.71 -16.04
CA TRP A 9 -12.49 -11.57 -15.48
C TRP A 9 -12.76 -11.89 -14.02
N TYR A 10 -12.27 -11.04 -13.13
CA TYR A 10 -12.55 -11.14 -11.70
C TYR A 10 -13.62 -10.12 -11.34
N LEU A 11 -14.63 -10.57 -10.61
CA LEU A 11 -15.60 -9.71 -9.95
C LEU A 11 -15.38 -9.85 -8.46
N GLU A 12 -14.95 -8.77 -7.82
CA GLU A 12 -14.81 -8.72 -6.38
C GLU A 12 -16.06 -8.08 -5.77
N ILE A 13 -16.65 -8.75 -4.78
CA ILE A 13 -17.84 -8.27 -4.06
C ILE A 13 -17.47 -8.16 -2.60
N PHE A 14 -17.59 -6.96 -2.05
CA PHE A 14 -17.32 -6.67 -0.66
C PHE A 14 -18.47 -5.88 -0.03
N SER A 15 -18.44 -5.74 1.29
CA SER A 15 -19.28 -4.77 2.00
C SER A 15 -19.00 -3.36 1.47
N GLU A 16 -19.99 -2.47 1.48
CA GLU A 16 -19.82 -1.04 1.21
C GLU A 16 -18.73 -0.40 2.09
N THR A 17 -18.54 -0.95 3.29
CA THR A 17 -17.55 -0.46 4.26
C THR A 17 -16.18 -1.13 4.15
N ALA A 18 -16.03 -2.16 3.30
CA ALA A 18 -14.77 -2.90 3.18
C ALA A 18 -13.79 -2.16 2.26
N SER A 19 -12.77 -1.54 2.87
CA SER A 19 -11.67 -0.90 2.14
C SER A 19 -10.38 -0.98 2.96
N LYS A 20 -9.22 -0.91 2.28
CA LYS A 20 -7.90 -0.83 2.94
C LYS A 20 -7.85 0.38 3.89
N TYR A 21 -8.40 1.52 3.48
CA TYR A 21 -8.50 2.73 4.31
C TYR A 21 -9.27 2.47 5.61
N ASN A 22 -10.47 1.89 5.54
CA ASN A 22 -11.29 1.63 6.72
C ASN A 22 -10.63 0.60 7.65
N ALA A 23 -9.95 -0.40 7.10
CA ALA A 23 -9.19 -1.37 7.89
C ALA A 23 -8.07 -0.69 8.70
N ILE A 24 -7.34 0.24 8.09
CA ILE A 24 -6.25 0.99 8.74
C ILE A 24 -6.78 1.91 9.84
N GLN A 25 -7.88 2.64 9.59
CA GLN A 25 -8.51 3.48 10.61
C GLN A 25 -9.00 2.66 11.81
N PHE A 26 -9.57 1.47 11.56
CA PHE A 26 -9.98 0.55 12.60
C PHE A 26 -8.79 0.07 13.45
N LEU A 27 -7.68 -0.35 12.82
CA LEU A 27 -6.49 -0.81 13.54
C LEU A 27 -5.89 0.31 14.40
N ARG A 28 -5.80 1.53 13.86
CA ARG A 28 -5.34 2.72 14.59
C ARG A 28 -6.17 2.98 15.83
N GLN A 29 -7.50 3.05 15.68
CA GLN A 29 -8.40 3.33 16.80
C GLN A 29 -8.42 2.21 17.83
N LYS A 30 -8.37 0.95 17.38
CA LYS A 30 -8.50 -0.21 18.27
C LYS A 30 -7.25 -0.45 19.13
N TYR A 31 -6.06 -0.22 18.57
CA TYR A 31 -4.80 -0.55 19.23
C TYR A 31 -3.95 0.66 19.62
N GLY A 32 -4.37 1.87 19.27
CA GLY A 32 -3.68 3.10 19.64
C GLY A 32 -2.35 3.31 18.92
N PHE A 33 -2.19 2.76 17.71
CA PHE A 33 -0.97 2.97 16.92
C PHE A 33 -0.87 4.43 16.46
N GLU A 34 0.16 5.13 16.91
CA GLU A 34 0.37 6.53 16.58
C GLU A 34 0.89 6.72 15.14
N LYS A 35 1.74 5.79 14.68
CA LYS A 35 2.37 5.85 13.37
C LYS A 35 1.96 4.65 12.49
N LEU A 36 1.60 4.94 11.25
CA LEU A 36 1.27 3.96 10.21
C LEU A 36 2.13 4.24 8.98
N VAL A 37 2.91 3.23 8.62
CA VAL A 37 3.72 3.19 7.40
C VAL A 37 3.09 2.17 6.45
N CYS A 38 2.84 2.54 5.20
CA CYS A 38 2.32 1.62 4.19
C CYS A 38 3.19 1.55 2.94
N PHE A 39 3.08 0.43 2.23
CA PHE A 39 3.79 0.14 1.00
C PHE A 39 2.79 -0.25 -0.08
N GLY A 40 2.97 0.20 -1.32
CA GLY A 40 2.04 -0.09 -2.40
C GLY A 40 2.69 -0.04 -3.78
N ASP A 41 1.99 -0.61 -4.75
CA ASP A 41 2.45 -0.74 -6.13
C ASP A 41 1.41 -0.30 -7.17
N ASN A 42 0.12 -0.25 -6.79
CA ASN A 42 -0.96 -0.10 -7.76
C ASN A 42 -2.02 0.95 -7.35
N LEU A 43 -2.94 1.28 -8.28
CA LEU A 43 -3.90 2.37 -8.09
C LEU A 43 -4.92 2.09 -6.97
N ASN A 44 -5.20 0.82 -6.67
CA ASN A 44 -6.05 0.44 -5.55
C ASN A 44 -5.41 0.71 -4.18
N ASP A 45 -4.14 1.12 -4.13
CA ASP A 45 -3.44 1.56 -2.92
C ASP A 45 -3.57 3.06 -2.65
N LEU A 46 -4.04 3.86 -3.61
CA LEU A 46 -4.23 5.31 -3.41
C LEU A 46 -5.08 5.66 -2.18
N PRO A 47 -6.22 4.99 -1.90
CA PRO A 47 -6.97 5.24 -0.67
C PRO A 47 -6.20 4.84 0.58
N MET A 48 -5.34 3.82 0.50
CA MET A 48 -4.50 3.38 1.61
C MET A 48 -3.45 4.44 1.94
N PHE A 49 -2.78 4.98 0.93
CA PHE A 49 -1.75 6.03 1.08
C PHE A 49 -2.33 7.28 1.74
N ALA A 50 -3.56 7.68 1.37
CA ALA A 50 -4.23 8.83 1.98
C ALA A 50 -4.55 8.66 3.48
N GLY A 51 -4.53 7.43 4.00
CA GLY A 51 -4.84 7.12 5.41
C GLY A 51 -3.63 6.87 6.30
N CYS A 52 -2.42 6.87 5.74
CA CYS A 52 -1.17 6.58 6.45
C CYS A 52 -0.33 7.85 6.67
N ASP A 53 0.57 7.82 7.64
CA ASP A 53 1.44 8.97 7.93
C ASP A 53 2.63 8.99 6.97
N GLU A 54 3.14 7.81 6.64
CA GLU A 54 4.17 7.62 5.62
C GLU A 54 3.73 6.52 4.65
N CYS A 55 3.98 6.74 3.37
CA CYS A 55 3.61 5.80 2.32
C CYS A 55 4.73 5.69 1.28
N TYR A 56 5.09 4.47 0.91
CA TYR A 56 6.23 4.22 0.04
C TYR A 56 5.79 3.38 -1.16
N ALA A 57 6.02 3.91 -2.35
CA ALA A 57 5.78 3.18 -3.58
C ALA A 57 7.04 2.41 -3.97
N VAL A 58 6.91 1.13 -4.35
CA VAL A 58 8.05 0.36 -4.88
C VAL A 58 8.46 0.87 -6.27
N ALA A 59 9.72 0.67 -6.66
CA ALA A 59 10.27 1.23 -7.91
C ALA A 59 9.51 0.76 -9.18
N ASN A 60 8.86 -0.39 -9.15
CA ASN A 60 8.03 -0.91 -10.23
C ASN A 60 6.53 -0.57 -10.11
N ALA A 61 6.16 0.30 -9.16
CA ALA A 61 4.79 0.78 -8.98
C ALA A 61 4.29 1.64 -10.16
N LYS A 62 2.96 1.78 -10.24
CA LYS A 62 2.29 2.70 -11.18
C LYS A 62 2.74 4.15 -10.95
N PRO A 63 3.02 4.93 -12.02
CA PRO A 63 3.45 6.33 -11.91
C PRO A 63 2.54 7.17 -11.01
N GLU A 64 1.23 7.01 -11.14
CA GLU A 64 0.23 7.78 -10.41
C GLU A 64 0.27 7.50 -8.90
N LEU A 65 0.68 6.30 -8.48
CA LEU A 65 0.88 5.98 -7.07
C LEU A 65 2.18 6.61 -6.55
N LYS A 66 3.26 6.55 -7.34
CA LYS A 66 4.56 7.15 -6.98
C LYS A 66 4.47 8.65 -6.73
N GLU A 67 3.65 9.36 -7.52
CA GLU A 67 3.37 10.79 -7.34
C GLU A 67 2.70 11.13 -6.00
N ARG A 68 2.06 10.16 -5.36
CA ARG A 68 1.38 10.31 -4.07
C ARG A 68 2.15 9.72 -2.89
N ALA A 69 3.31 9.09 -3.15
CA ALA A 69 4.14 8.48 -2.12
C ALA A 69 4.98 9.53 -1.37
N THR A 70 5.28 9.26 -0.10
CA THR A 70 6.32 9.96 0.68
C THR A 70 7.69 9.83 -0.01
N ALA A 71 8.02 8.62 -0.48
CA ALA A 71 9.17 8.38 -1.34
C ALA A 71 8.98 7.10 -2.18
N VAL A 72 9.80 6.96 -3.22
CA VAL A 72 9.91 5.72 -3.98
C VAL A 72 11.09 4.92 -3.41
N ILE A 73 10.86 3.64 -3.12
CA ILE A 73 11.86 2.70 -2.60
C ILE A 73 12.25 1.68 -3.69
N GLY A 74 13.14 0.73 -3.36
CA GLY A 74 13.54 -0.36 -4.28
C GLY A 74 12.34 -1.15 -4.82
N SER A 75 12.54 -1.89 -5.91
CA SER A 75 11.47 -2.72 -6.47
C SER A 75 11.12 -3.90 -5.56
N ASN A 76 9.98 -4.55 -5.80
CA ASN A 76 9.68 -5.82 -5.15
C ASN A 76 10.72 -6.92 -5.49
N ASP A 77 11.33 -6.87 -6.69
CA ASP A 77 12.32 -7.85 -7.14
C ASP A 77 13.69 -7.67 -6.44
N GLU A 78 13.88 -6.55 -5.75
CA GLU A 78 15.10 -6.18 -5.02
C GLU A 78 14.91 -6.24 -3.49
N ASP A 79 13.83 -6.88 -3.02
CA ASP A 79 13.42 -6.88 -1.60
C ASP A 79 13.21 -5.46 -1.04
N GLY A 80 12.77 -4.52 -1.89
CA GLY A 80 12.74 -3.09 -1.55
C GLY A 80 11.99 -2.76 -0.26
N VAL A 81 10.86 -3.42 0.00
CA VAL A 81 10.10 -3.26 1.25
C VAL A 81 10.88 -3.80 2.45
N ALA A 82 11.48 -4.99 2.33
CA ALA A 82 12.20 -5.61 3.44
C ALA A 82 13.46 -4.81 3.82
N ARG A 83 14.25 -4.36 2.82
CA ARG A 83 15.41 -3.49 3.04
C ARG A 83 15.03 -2.17 3.67
N PHE A 84 13.94 -1.55 3.17
CA PHE A 84 13.44 -0.31 3.77
C PHE A 84 13.11 -0.49 5.26
N ILE A 85 12.41 -1.57 5.62
CA ILE A 85 12.07 -1.88 7.01
C ILE A 85 13.34 -2.08 7.85
N GLU A 86 14.30 -2.86 7.35
CA GLU A 86 15.57 -3.14 8.03
C GLU A 86 16.36 -1.86 8.30
N GLU A 87 16.47 -0.97 7.33
CA GLU A 87 17.29 0.24 7.40
C GLU A 87 16.62 1.39 8.17
N ASN A 88 15.28 1.46 8.19
CA ASN A 88 14.57 2.65 8.66
C ASN A 88 13.62 2.40 9.84
N LEU A 89 13.18 1.16 10.08
CA LEU A 89 12.10 0.86 11.03
C LEU A 89 12.47 -0.17 12.10
N LEU A 90 13.53 -0.96 11.92
CA LEU A 90 14.09 -1.79 12.98
C LEU A 90 14.97 -0.94 13.91
N ILE A 91 14.80 -1.16 15.22
CA ILE A 91 15.56 -0.51 16.30
C ILE A 91 16.68 -1.46 16.74
#